data_AF-A0A521KPF0-F1
#
_entry.id   AF-A0A521KPF0-F1
#
_cell.length_a   1.000
_cell.length_b   1.000
_cell.length_c   1.000
_cell.angle_alpha   90.00
_cell.angle_beta   90.00
_cell.angle_gamma   90.00
#
_symmetry.space_group_name_H-M   'P 1'
#
loop_
_entity.id
_entity.type
_entity.pdbx_description
1 polymer ?
#
loop_
_entity_poly.entity_id
_entity_poly.type
_entity_poly.pdbx_seq_one_letter_code
_entity_poly.pdbx_strand_id
1 'polypeptide(L)'
;MSDHALLHRLRFHLERALRDGQDADWNALAACLRELEPRLPTFADQPFARRLARARALLDARIAPADGAQLLRELAEATRRPSAAPPSTASAEARAAALLRGRALLLIGGDPREDARVRLCGALELAHVHWPATSEGRPVPAELEPWIARADVAAVVLLIRWIRHALNDVAALCARHDKPLARVTGGYNPSQIANALLEQCGKRLGAP
;
A
#
# COMPACT_ATOMS: atom_id res chain seq x y z
N MET A 1 -13.12 -2.31 -9.53
CA MET A 1 -12.18 -3.16 -8.77
C MET A 1 -10.78 -2.85 -9.28
N SER A 2 -9.76 -2.75 -8.42
CA SER A 2 -8.39 -2.47 -8.86
C SER A 2 -7.77 -3.69 -9.55
N ASP A 3 -6.85 -3.48 -10.49
CA ASP A 3 -6.16 -4.56 -11.21
C ASP A 3 -5.45 -5.53 -10.26
N HIS A 4 -4.87 -4.98 -9.18
CA HIS A 4 -4.25 -5.76 -8.12
C HIS A 4 -5.24 -6.68 -7.39
N ALA A 5 -6.46 -6.21 -7.11
CA ALA A 5 -7.48 -7.04 -6.46
C ALA A 5 -7.96 -8.16 -7.40
N LEU A 6 -8.07 -7.88 -8.71
CA LEU A 6 -8.45 -8.86 -9.71
C LEU A 6 -7.39 -9.96 -9.89
N LEU A 7 -6.10 -9.58 -9.95
CA LEU A 7 -4.98 -10.53 -10.03
C LEU A 7 -4.88 -11.40 -8.76
N HIS A 8 -5.12 -10.83 -7.59
CA HIS A 8 -5.14 -11.58 -6.33
C HIS A 8 -6.27 -12.62 -6.30
N ARG A 9 -7.45 -12.25 -6.79
CA ARG A 9 -8.61 -13.15 -6.90
C ARG A 9 -8.39 -14.25 -7.94
N LEU A 10 -7.80 -13.91 -9.09
CA LEU A 10 -7.42 -14.88 -10.12
C LEU A 10 -6.43 -15.92 -9.59
N ARG A 11 -5.39 -15.49 -8.87
CA ARG A 11 -4.42 -16.38 -8.22
C ARG A 11 -5.10 -17.36 -7.26
N PHE A 12 -5.96 -16.85 -6.38
CA PHE A 12 -6.66 -17.64 -5.38
C PHE A 12 -7.52 -18.76 -6.01
N HIS A 13 -8.31 -18.45 -7.02
CA HIS A 13 -9.15 -19.46 -7.67
C HIS A 13 -8.34 -20.42 -8.55
N LEU A 14 -7.24 -19.98 -9.16
CA LEU A 14 -6.36 -20.87 -9.91
C LEU A 14 -5.67 -21.88 -8.98
N GLU A 15 -5.21 -21.43 -7.81
CA GLU A 15 -4.58 -22.31 -6.82
C GLU A 15 -5.56 -23.39 -6.31
N ARG A 16 -6.82 -23.00 -6.06
CA ARG A 16 -7.88 -23.93 -5.65
C ARG A 16 -8.28 -24.89 -6.77
N ALA A 17 -8.42 -24.39 -8.00
CA ALA A 17 -8.74 -25.20 -9.17
C ALA A 17 -7.68 -26.29 -9.44
N LEU A 18 -6.40 -25.96 -9.25
CA LEU A 18 -5.28 -26.89 -9.43
C LEU A 18 -5.13 -27.92 -8.29
N ARG A 19 -5.69 -27.65 -7.10
CA ARG A 19 -5.60 -28.56 -5.95
C ARG A 19 -6.75 -29.56 -5.94
N ASP A 20 -7.99 -29.07 -5.82
CA ASP A 20 -9.20 -29.88 -5.59
C ASP A 20 -10.42 -29.31 -6.34
N GLY A 21 -10.20 -28.70 -7.51
CA GLY A 21 -11.11 -27.74 -8.15
C GLY A 21 -12.58 -28.12 -8.18
N GLN A 22 -13.40 -27.39 -7.42
CA GLN A 22 -14.87 -27.49 -7.46
C GLN A 22 -15.45 -26.61 -8.56
N ASP A 23 -16.67 -26.91 -9.02
CA ASP A 23 -17.36 -26.13 -10.06
C ASP A 23 -17.46 -24.62 -9.74
N ALA A 24 -17.62 -24.28 -8.46
CA ALA A 24 -17.64 -22.89 -8.01
C ALA A 24 -16.30 -22.16 -8.25
N ASP A 25 -15.18 -22.86 -8.07
CA ASP A 25 -13.84 -22.31 -8.28
C ASP A 25 -13.57 -22.09 -9.78
N TRP A 26 -13.98 -23.03 -10.63
CA TRP A 26 -13.90 -22.89 -12.09
C TRP A 26 -14.77 -21.74 -12.62
N ASN A 27 -16.00 -21.59 -12.11
CA ASN A 27 -16.88 -20.49 -12.48
C ASN A 27 -16.33 -19.13 -12.03
N ALA A 28 -15.75 -19.06 -10.83
CA ALA A 28 -15.12 -17.85 -10.32
C ALA A 28 -13.85 -17.48 -11.11
N LEU A 29 -13.06 -18.48 -11.52
CA LEU A 29 -11.90 -18.31 -12.38
C LEU A 29 -12.30 -17.72 -13.74
N ALA A 30 -13.30 -18.30 -14.41
CA ALA A 30 -13.81 -17.82 -15.68
C ALA A 30 -14.39 -16.40 -15.60
N ALA A 31 -15.04 -16.05 -14.48
CA ALA A 31 -15.49 -14.68 -14.22
C ALA A 31 -14.31 -13.70 -14.09
N CYS A 32 -13.26 -14.07 -13.36
CA CYS A 32 -12.07 -13.22 -13.22
C CYS A 32 -11.35 -13.02 -14.55
N LEU A 33 -11.24 -14.07 -15.37
CA LEU A 33 -10.60 -14.00 -16.68
C LEU A 33 -11.35 -13.07 -17.66
N ARG A 34 -12.69 -13.14 -17.69
CA ARG A 34 -13.52 -12.21 -18.48
C ARG A 34 -13.35 -10.75 -18.05
N GLU A 35 -13.19 -10.50 -16.75
CA GLU A 35 -13.00 -9.14 -16.24
C GLU A 35 -11.58 -8.60 -16.51
N LEU A 36 -10.59 -9.48 -16.61
CA LEU A 36 -9.20 -9.11 -16.88
C LEU A 36 -8.94 -8.89 -18.38
N GLU A 37 -9.70 -9.56 -19.24
CA GLU A 37 -9.57 -9.56 -20.70
C GLU A 37 -9.42 -8.17 -21.36
N PRO A 38 -10.30 -7.18 -21.10
CA PRO A 38 -10.14 -5.84 -21.69
C PRO A 38 -8.91 -5.09 -21.15
N ARG A 39 -8.30 -5.57 -20.07
CA ARG A 39 -7.16 -4.95 -19.37
C ARG A 39 -5.83 -5.66 -19.69
N LEU A 40 -5.86 -6.81 -20.36
CA LEU A 40 -4.67 -7.57 -20.77
C LEU A 40 -3.69 -6.79 -21.67
N PRO A 41 -4.12 -5.89 -22.58
CA PRO A 41 -3.20 -5.09 -23.40
C PRO A 41 -2.25 -4.22 -22.55
N THR A 42 -2.70 -3.78 -21.37
CA THR A 42 -1.88 -3.01 -20.41
C THR A 42 -0.75 -3.86 -19.79
N PHE A 43 -0.86 -5.18 -19.86
CA PHE A 43 0.14 -6.15 -19.41
C PHE A 43 0.93 -6.79 -20.58
N ALA A 44 0.69 -6.35 -21.83
CA ALA A 44 1.10 -7.06 -23.05
C ALA A 44 2.62 -7.21 -23.24
N ASP A 45 3.42 -6.36 -22.59
CA ASP A 45 4.89 -6.48 -22.62
C ASP A 45 5.42 -7.64 -21.77
N GLN A 46 4.56 -8.29 -20.97
CA GLN A 46 4.99 -9.31 -20.02
C GLN A 46 4.77 -10.74 -20.59
N PRO A 47 5.77 -11.63 -20.48
CA PRO A 47 5.63 -13.07 -20.78
C PRO A 47 4.39 -13.72 -20.16
N PHE A 48 3.94 -13.18 -19.03
CA PHE A 48 2.72 -13.52 -18.31
C PHE A 48 1.44 -13.41 -19.15
N ALA A 49 1.21 -12.29 -19.85
CA ALA A 49 -0.02 -12.08 -20.61
C ALA A 49 -0.17 -13.11 -21.75
N ARG A 50 0.94 -13.44 -22.42
CA ARG A 50 0.99 -14.49 -23.46
C ARG A 50 0.70 -15.87 -22.90
N ARG A 51 1.22 -16.19 -21.70
CA ARG A 51 0.99 -17.48 -21.05
C ARG A 51 -0.46 -17.62 -20.60
N LEU A 52 -1.02 -16.58 -19.99
CA LEU A 52 -2.42 -16.54 -19.58
C LEU A 52 -3.37 -16.70 -20.77
N ALA A 53 -3.07 -16.04 -21.90
CA ALA A 53 -3.85 -16.19 -23.14
C ALA A 53 -3.82 -17.63 -23.67
N ARG A 54 -2.66 -18.31 -23.62
CA ARG A 54 -2.54 -19.72 -24.03
C ARG A 54 -3.27 -20.68 -23.09
N ALA A 55 -3.19 -20.42 -21.78
CA ALA A 55 -3.86 -21.23 -20.77
C ALA A 55 -5.38 -21.04 -20.80
N ARG A 56 -5.91 -19.95 -21.37
CA ARG A 56 -7.33 -19.60 -21.33
C ARG A 56 -8.24 -20.71 -21.86
N ALA A 57 -7.93 -21.26 -23.03
CA ALA A 57 -8.76 -22.32 -23.62
C ALA A 57 -8.85 -23.57 -22.73
N LEU A 58 -7.76 -23.91 -22.04
CA LEU A 58 -7.73 -25.01 -21.08
C LEU A 58 -8.53 -24.67 -19.82
N LEU A 59 -8.37 -23.46 -19.28
CA LEU A 59 -9.08 -23.01 -18.09
C LEU A 59 -10.59 -22.89 -18.31
N ASP A 60 -11.03 -22.41 -19.49
CA ASP A 60 -12.44 -22.36 -19.88
C ASP A 60 -13.03 -23.78 -20.05
N ALA A 61 -12.22 -24.72 -20.54
CA ALA A 61 -12.56 -26.14 -20.62
C ALA A 61 -12.47 -26.88 -19.26
N ARG A 62 -12.15 -26.18 -18.16
CA ARG A 62 -11.93 -26.74 -16.82
C ARG A 62 -10.79 -27.76 -16.75
N ILE A 63 -9.77 -27.57 -17.58
CA ILE A 63 -8.58 -28.39 -17.67
C ILE A 63 -7.42 -27.63 -17.05
N ALA A 64 -6.72 -28.28 -16.12
CA ALA A 64 -5.49 -27.75 -15.55
C ALA A 64 -4.40 -27.65 -16.63
N PRO A 65 -3.83 -26.46 -16.89
CA PRO A 65 -2.74 -26.32 -17.84
C PRO A 65 -1.46 -26.96 -17.29
N ALA A 66 -0.67 -27.59 -18.17
CA ALA A 66 0.59 -28.25 -17.79
C ALA A 66 1.59 -27.28 -17.14
N ASP A 67 1.52 -26.00 -17.47
CA ASP A 67 2.32 -24.92 -16.89
C ASP A 67 1.59 -24.13 -15.78
N GLY A 68 0.54 -24.70 -15.18
CA GLY A 68 -0.26 -24.06 -14.13
C GLY A 68 0.56 -23.59 -12.91
N ALA A 69 1.57 -24.36 -12.50
CA ALA A 69 2.48 -23.95 -11.43
C ALA A 69 3.33 -22.73 -11.80
N GLN A 70 3.75 -22.61 -13.07
CA GLN A 70 4.48 -21.45 -13.56
C GLN A 70 3.56 -20.23 -13.63
N LEU A 71 2.32 -20.41 -14.08
CA LEU A 71 1.31 -19.36 -14.12
C LEU A 71 0.99 -18.82 -12.71
N LEU A 72 0.90 -19.70 -11.70
CA LEU A 72 0.75 -19.31 -10.30
C LEU A 72 1.94 -18.49 -9.78
N ARG A 73 3.18 -18.87 -10.12
CA ARG A 73 4.38 -18.11 -9.74
C ARG A 73 4.37 -16.71 -10.36
N GLU A 74 4.03 -16.60 -11.64
CA GLU A 74 3.93 -15.32 -12.34
C GLU A 74 2.81 -14.45 -11.77
N LEU A 75 1.65 -15.03 -11.44
CA LEU A 75 0.57 -14.34 -10.72
C LEU A 75 1.00 -13.88 -9.33
N ALA A 76 1.70 -14.73 -8.57
CA ALA A 76 2.23 -14.36 -7.27
C ALA A 76 3.21 -13.19 -7.38
N GLU A 77 4.04 -13.15 -8.40
CA GLU A 77 4.94 -12.04 -8.67
C GLU A 77 4.20 -10.76 -9.08
N ALA A 78 3.22 -10.87 -9.97
CA ALA A 78 2.38 -9.74 -10.38
C ALA A 78 1.57 -9.15 -9.23
N THR A 79 1.12 -9.99 -8.27
CA THR A 79 0.45 -9.55 -7.03
C THR A 79 1.42 -9.03 -5.96
N ARG A 80 2.72 -9.26 -6.10
CA ARG A 80 3.75 -8.71 -5.20
C ARG A 80 4.31 -7.38 -5.72
N ARG A 81 4.27 -7.15 -7.03
CA ARG A 81 4.55 -5.83 -7.60
C ARG A 81 3.42 -4.88 -7.17
N PRO A 82 3.73 -3.78 -6.47
CA PRO A 82 2.77 -2.70 -6.31
C PRO A 82 2.31 -2.28 -7.71
N SER A 83 1.00 -2.15 -7.90
CA SER A 83 0.41 -1.64 -9.15
C SER A 83 1.14 -0.37 -9.56
N ALA A 84 2.00 -0.47 -10.57
CA ALA A 84 2.69 0.70 -11.10
C ALA A 84 1.62 1.57 -11.76
N ALA A 85 1.18 2.60 -11.04
CA ALA A 85 0.54 3.74 -11.65
C ALA A 85 1.47 4.27 -12.77
N PRO A 86 0.93 4.84 -13.86
CA PRO A 86 1.74 5.36 -14.96
C PRO A 86 2.83 6.31 -14.42
N PRO A 87 4.02 6.33 -15.06
CA PRO A 87 5.19 7.01 -14.51
C PRO A 87 4.94 8.51 -14.42
N SER A 88 4.61 8.98 -13.23
CA SER A 88 5.29 10.16 -12.72
C SER A 88 6.76 9.76 -12.61
N THR A 89 7.63 10.40 -13.37
CA THR A 89 9.08 10.12 -13.42
C THR A 89 9.78 10.21 -12.05
N ALA A 90 9.13 10.81 -11.05
CA ALA A 90 9.60 10.87 -9.67
C ALA A 90 9.05 9.71 -8.81
N SER A 91 9.93 9.07 -8.04
CA SER A 91 9.55 8.08 -7.01
C SER A 91 8.54 8.66 -6.01
N ALA A 92 7.80 7.80 -5.30
CA ALA A 92 6.88 8.24 -4.26
C ALA A 92 7.58 9.12 -3.21
N GLU A 93 8.82 8.77 -2.85
CA GLU A 93 9.66 9.55 -1.94
C GLU A 93 9.95 10.94 -2.49
N ALA A 94 10.37 11.06 -3.75
CA ALA A 94 10.64 12.35 -4.38
C ALA A 94 9.38 13.24 -4.48
N ARG A 95 8.22 12.64 -4.79
CA ARG A 95 6.94 13.36 -4.80
C ARG A 95 6.53 13.83 -3.41
N ALA A 96 6.68 12.97 -2.40
CA ALA A 96 6.38 13.34 -1.01
C ALA A 96 7.36 14.40 -0.50
N ALA A 97 8.65 14.29 -0.85
CA ALA A 97 9.69 15.26 -0.53
C ALA A 97 9.36 16.64 -1.10
N ALA A 98 8.87 16.71 -2.34
CA ALA A 98 8.44 17.99 -2.93
C ALA A 98 7.36 18.73 -2.11
N LEU A 99 6.50 17.99 -1.39
CA LEU A 99 5.43 18.54 -0.55
C LEU A 99 5.87 18.81 0.90
N LEU A 100 6.90 18.10 1.36
CA LEU A 100 7.30 18.06 2.78
C LEU A 100 8.68 18.67 3.05
N ARG A 101 9.42 19.05 2.01
CA ARG A 101 10.78 19.59 2.11
C ARG A 101 10.87 20.67 3.18
N GLY A 102 11.81 20.49 4.12
CA GLY A 102 12.06 21.44 5.21
C GLY A 102 10.97 21.52 6.28
N ARG A 103 9.95 20.65 6.24
CA ARG A 103 8.90 20.55 7.27
C ARG A 103 9.14 19.35 8.18
N ALA A 104 8.40 19.28 9.28
CA ALA A 104 8.47 18.16 10.20
C ALA A 104 7.34 17.15 9.97
N LEU A 105 7.62 15.87 10.19
CA LEU A 105 6.60 14.83 10.37
C LEU A 105 6.49 14.45 11.84
N LEU A 106 5.28 14.13 12.29
CA LEU A 106 5.06 13.46 13.57
C LEU A 106 4.76 11.98 13.30
N LEU A 107 5.59 11.08 13.84
CA LEU A 107 5.40 9.64 13.78
C LEU A 107 4.93 9.13 15.14
N ILE A 108 3.79 8.43 15.16
CA ILE A 108 3.16 7.92 16.39
C ILE A 108 3.09 6.38 16.33
N GLY A 109 3.58 5.75 17.40
CA GLY A 109 3.64 4.30 17.54
C GLY A 109 5.01 3.72 17.16
N GLY A 110 5.22 2.45 17.54
CA GLY A 110 6.54 1.80 17.47
C GLY A 110 7.58 2.47 18.37
N ASP A 111 8.77 1.91 18.40
CA ASP A 111 9.88 2.47 19.17
C ASP A 111 10.67 3.47 18.34
N PRO A 112 10.97 4.67 18.87
CA PRO A 112 11.83 5.63 18.20
C PRO A 112 13.21 5.05 17.95
N ARG A 113 13.66 5.11 16.69
CA ARG A 113 14.99 4.65 16.28
C ARG A 113 15.70 5.72 15.46
N GLU A 114 16.89 6.10 15.88
CA GLU A 114 17.61 7.22 15.27
C GLU A 114 18.02 6.92 13.82
N ASP A 115 18.43 5.69 13.51
CA ASP A 115 18.74 5.27 12.14
C ASP A 115 17.53 5.41 11.20
N ALA A 116 16.34 5.07 11.70
CA ALA A 116 15.11 5.21 10.94
C ALA A 116 14.70 6.68 10.76
N ARG A 117 14.91 7.53 11.78
CA ARG A 117 14.65 8.98 11.68
C ARG A 117 15.55 9.62 10.63
N VAL A 118 16.85 9.34 10.66
CA VAL A 118 17.82 9.84 9.67
C VAL A 118 17.42 9.41 8.26
N ARG A 119 17.04 8.14 8.08
CA ARG A 119 16.58 7.63 6.78
C ARG A 119 15.32 8.31 6.29
N LEU A 120 14.35 8.58 7.17
CA LEU A 120 13.13 9.29 6.82
C LEU A 120 13.39 10.76 6.47
N CYS A 121 14.22 11.45 7.26
CA CYS A 121 14.62 12.82 6.96
C CYS A 121 15.32 12.91 5.62
N GLY A 122 16.27 12.01 5.33
CA GLY A 122 17.00 11.99 4.06
C GLY A 122 16.11 11.67 2.86
N ALA A 123 15.26 10.64 2.96
CA ALA A 123 14.43 10.19 1.85
C ALA A 123 13.28 11.16 1.50
N LEU A 124 12.74 11.87 2.51
CA LEU A 124 11.60 12.78 2.34
C LEU A 124 12.00 14.25 2.46
N GLU A 125 13.29 14.55 2.51
CA GLU A 125 13.88 15.88 2.65
C GLU A 125 13.29 16.71 3.81
N LEU A 126 12.95 16.04 4.92
CA LEU A 126 12.32 16.66 6.08
C LEU A 126 13.35 17.46 6.88
N ALA A 127 12.90 18.51 7.55
CA ALA A 127 13.72 19.16 8.58
C ALA A 127 13.93 18.23 9.78
N HIS A 128 12.88 17.51 10.18
CA HIS A 128 12.92 16.62 11.34
C HIS A 128 11.75 15.63 11.36
N VAL A 129 11.93 14.51 12.06
CA VAL A 129 10.83 13.60 12.44
C VAL A 129 10.68 13.62 13.95
N HIS A 130 9.57 14.16 14.44
CA HIS A 130 9.15 14.01 15.84
C HIS A 130 8.63 12.59 16.02
N TRP A 131 9.26 11.82 16.91
CA TRP A 131 8.85 10.44 17.20
C TRP A 131 8.87 10.24 18.70
N PRO A 132 7.85 10.73 19.42
CA PRO A 132 7.76 10.52 20.85
C PRO A 132 7.60 9.03 21.14
N ALA A 133 8.32 8.53 22.14
CA ALA A 133 8.08 7.20 22.65
C ALA A 133 6.66 7.18 23.23
N THR A 134 5.79 6.37 22.64
CA THR A 134 4.46 6.12 23.18
C THR A 134 4.52 4.83 23.98
N SER A 135 4.13 4.87 25.26
CA SER A 135 4.03 3.67 26.08
C SER A 135 3.13 2.63 25.38
N GLU A 136 3.63 1.39 25.28
CA GLU A 136 2.94 0.32 24.56
C GLU A 136 1.53 0.11 25.11
N GLY A 137 0.52 0.22 24.24
CA GLY A 137 -0.84 -0.23 24.49
C GLY A 137 -1.91 0.86 24.62
N ARG A 138 -1.57 2.09 25.04
CA ARG A 138 -2.55 3.18 25.12
C ARG A 138 -1.87 4.56 25.15
N PRO A 139 -1.50 5.12 23.99
CA PRO A 139 -1.08 6.52 23.97
C PRO A 139 -2.24 7.39 24.48
N VAL A 140 -1.95 8.25 25.46
CA VAL A 140 -2.95 9.15 26.03
C VAL A 140 -3.13 10.33 25.06
N PRO A 141 -4.34 10.62 24.56
CA PRO A 141 -4.56 11.71 23.61
C PRO A 141 -3.99 13.06 24.08
N ALA A 142 -4.06 13.34 25.39
CA ALA A 142 -3.51 14.54 26.00
C ALA A 142 -1.98 14.67 25.87
N GLU A 143 -1.25 13.56 25.79
CA GLU A 143 0.21 13.56 25.58
C GLU A 143 0.58 13.76 24.11
N LEU A 144 -0.28 13.34 23.19
CA LEU A 144 -0.07 13.47 21.74
C LEU A 144 -0.44 14.85 21.21
N GLU A 145 -1.44 15.49 21.81
CA GLU A 145 -1.95 16.77 21.35
C GLU A 145 -0.88 17.88 21.23
N PRO A 146 0.03 18.09 22.21
CA PRO A 146 1.10 19.08 22.06
C PRO A 146 2.00 18.84 20.86
N TRP A 147 2.22 17.58 20.48
CA TRP A 147 3.00 17.23 19.29
C TRP A 147 2.24 17.48 17.99
N ILE A 148 0.95 17.14 17.97
CA ILE A 148 0.07 17.34 16.81
C ILE A 148 -0.12 18.84 16.54
N ALA A 149 -0.29 19.65 17.58
CA ALA A 149 -0.59 21.08 17.47
C ALA A 149 0.60 21.92 16.96
N ARG A 150 1.81 21.37 16.87
CA ARG A 150 2.99 22.14 16.48
C ARG A 150 2.87 22.71 15.07
N ALA A 151 3.36 23.94 14.89
CA ALA A 151 3.32 24.63 13.60
C ALA A 151 4.23 23.98 12.54
N ASP A 152 5.37 23.42 12.97
CA ASP A 152 6.35 22.76 12.08
C ASP A 152 5.86 21.42 11.53
N VAL A 153 4.92 20.76 12.21
CA VAL A 153 4.37 19.47 11.80
C VAL A 153 3.45 19.64 10.59
N ALA A 154 3.89 19.10 9.46
CA ALA A 154 3.16 19.10 8.19
C ALA A 154 2.10 18.00 8.13
N ALA A 155 2.41 16.82 8.67
CA ALA A 155 1.52 15.68 8.69
C ALA A 155 1.85 14.75 9.86
N VAL A 156 0.84 13.98 10.26
CA VAL A 156 0.92 12.94 11.28
C VAL A 156 0.88 11.58 10.61
N VAL A 157 1.78 10.69 11.00
CA VAL A 157 1.83 9.30 10.55
C VAL A 157 1.58 8.40 11.74
N LEU A 158 0.58 7.54 11.63
CA LEU A 158 0.20 6.60 12.68
C LEU A 158 0.49 5.16 12.25
N LEU A 159 1.38 4.50 12.99
CA LEU A 159 1.73 3.10 12.77
C LEU A 159 0.67 2.19 13.42
N ILE A 160 -0.32 1.75 12.64
CA ILE A 160 -1.52 1.10 13.18
C ILE A 160 -1.25 -0.29 13.80
N ARG A 161 -0.11 -0.92 13.46
CA ARG A 161 0.29 -2.20 14.08
C ARG A 161 0.46 -2.06 15.60
N TRP A 162 0.84 -0.88 16.08
CA TRP A 162 1.19 -0.63 17.48
C TRP A 162 0.10 0.10 18.27
N ILE A 163 -0.88 0.70 17.59
CA ILE A 163 -1.94 1.52 18.21
C ILE A 163 -3.30 1.15 17.61
N ARG A 164 -3.96 0.13 18.17
CA ARG A 164 -5.30 -0.30 17.74
C ARG A 164 -6.43 0.46 18.44
N HIS A 165 -6.26 0.84 19.70
CA HIS A 165 -7.34 1.41 20.54
C HIS A 165 -7.44 2.94 20.50
N ALA A 166 -6.36 3.67 20.17
CA ALA A 166 -6.37 5.15 20.13
C ALA A 166 -6.52 5.73 18.72
N LEU A 167 -6.83 4.90 17.72
CA LEU A 167 -6.91 5.30 16.31
C LEU A 167 -7.93 6.43 16.06
N ASN A 168 -9.09 6.34 16.73
CA ASN A 168 -10.16 7.32 16.59
C ASN A 168 -9.82 8.64 17.29
N ASP A 169 -9.19 8.57 18.45
CA ASP A 169 -8.80 9.76 19.23
C ASP A 169 -7.73 10.57 18.49
N VAL A 170 -6.71 9.91 17.94
CA VAL A 170 -5.68 10.58 17.12
C VAL A 170 -6.28 11.23 15.88
N ALA A 171 -7.24 10.57 15.22
CA ALA A 171 -7.91 11.13 14.06
C ALA A 171 -8.72 12.39 14.42
N ALA A 172 -9.46 12.36 15.54
CA ALA A 172 -10.19 13.52 16.04
C ALA A 172 -9.27 14.68 16.41
N LEU A 173 -8.12 14.40 17.05
CA LEU A 173 -7.11 15.41 17.37
C LEU A 173 -6.50 16.04 16.11
N CYS A 174 -6.14 15.23 15.12
CA CYS A 174 -5.61 15.72 13.85
C CYS A 174 -6.63 16.60 13.13
N ALA A 175 -7.91 16.22 13.11
CA ALA A 175 -8.97 17.04 12.54
C ALA A 175 -9.13 18.38 13.25
N ARG A 176 -9.08 18.39 14.59
CA ARG A 176 -9.16 19.61 15.42
C ARG A 176 -8.04 20.60 15.14
N HIS A 177 -6.82 20.11 14.89
CA HIS A 177 -5.63 20.93 14.64
C HIS A 177 -5.31 21.14 13.16
N ASP A 178 -6.26 20.81 12.27
CA ASP A 178 -6.09 20.83 10.81
C ASP A 178 -4.79 20.14 10.33
N LYS A 179 -4.47 18.99 10.93
CA LYS A 179 -3.33 18.16 10.54
C LYS A 179 -3.77 17.00 9.65
N PRO A 180 -3.10 16.77 8.51
CA PRO A 180 -3.32 15.55 7.73
C PRO A 180 -2.77 14.34 8.46
N LEU A 181 -3.52 13.23 8.42
CA LEU A 181 -3.20 11.98 9.09
C LEU A 181 -3.10 10.84 8.07
N ALA A 182 -1.92 10.22 8.00
CA ALA A 182 -1.68 8.99 7.24
C ALA A 182 -1.58 7.78 8.18
N ARG A 183 -2.28 6.70 7.83
CA ARG A 183 -2.26 5.42 8.55
C ARG A 183 -1.39 4.42 7.80
N VAL A 184 -0.46 3.78 8.51
CA VAL A 184 0.52 2.86 7.91
C VAL A 184 0.52 1.50 8.63
N THR A 185 0.32 0.43 7.86
CA THR A 185 0.30 -0.97 8.31
C THR A 185 1.69 -1.62 8.33
N GLY A 186 2.58 -1.20 7.42
CA GLY A 186 3.85 -1.90 7.12
C GLY A 186 5.07 -1.50 7.95
N GLY A 187 4.93 -0.54 8.88
CA GLY A 187 6.04 0.02 9.66
C GLY A 187 6.52 1.37 9.12
N TYR A 188 7.76 1.74 9.44
CA TYR A 188 8.31 3.08 9.17
C TYR A 188 9.27 3.14 7.96
N ASN A 189 9.06 2.27 6.97
CA ASN A 189 9.84 2.31 5.72
C ASN A 189 9.52 3.63 4.94
N PRO A 190 10.53 4.38 4.46
CA PRO A 190 10.31 5.66 3.78
C PRO A 190 9.38 5.57 2.57
N SER A 191 9.53 4.56 1.71
CA SER A 191 8.68 4.40 0.52
C SER A 191 7.22 4.09 0.92
N GLN A 192 7.00 3.31 1.98
CA GLN A 192 5.66 3.03 2.48
C GLN A 192 5.00 4.28 3.08
N ILE A 193 5.74 5.04 3.88
CA ILE A 193 5.27 6.31 4.45
C ILE A 193 4.96 7.32 3.33
N ALA A 194 5.84 7.44 2.33
CA ALA A 194 5.64 8.33 1.19
C ALA A 194 4.34 8.01 0.44
N ASN A 195 4.12 6.73 0.11
CA ASN A 195 2.90 6.30 -0.56
C ASN A 195 1.65 6.59 0.28
N ALA A 196 1.67 6.28 1.57
CA ALA A 196 0.54 6.55 2.46
C ALA A 196 0.23 8.05 2.58
N LEU A 197 1.26 8.89 2.66
CA LEU A 197 1.11 10.35 2.69
C LEU A 197 0.54 10.89 1.39
N LEU A 198 1.02 10.42 0.23
CA LEU A 198 0.49 10.86 -1.06
C LEU A 198 -0.96 10.43 -1.26
N GLU A 199 -1.29 9.19 -0.90
CA GLU A 199 -2.63 8.62 -1.07
C GLU A 199 -3.66 9.25 -0.13
N GLN A 200 -3.30 9.42 1.15
CA GLN A 200 -4.25 9.84 2.19
C GLN A 200 -4.22 11.35 2.46
N CYS A 201 -3.06 11.98 2.25
CA CYS A 201 -2.82 13.38 2.63
C CYS A 201 -2.48 14.29 1.45
N GLY A 202 -2.23 13.74 0.25
CA GLY A 202 -1.69 14.48 -0.90
C GLY A 202 -2.40 15.79 -1.18
N LYS A 203 -3.73 15.77 -1.31
CA LYS A 203 -4.53 17.00 -1.57
C LYS A 203 -4.35 18.08 -0.49
N ARG A 204 -4.31 17.67 0.79
CA ARG A 204 -4.12 18.60 1.93
C ARG A 204 -2.69 19.11 2.03
N LEU A 205 -1.73 18.38 1.47
CA LEU A 205 -0.33 18.77 1.38
C LEU A 205 0.00 19.60 0.13
N GLY A 206 -0.99 19.86 -0.75
CA GLY A 206 -0.80 20.65 -1.96
C GLY A 206 -0.38 19.84 -3.19
N ALA A 207 -0.63 18.53 -3.21
CA ALA A 207 -0.53 17.75 -4.45
C ALA A 207 -1.63 18.20 -5.44
N PRO A 208 -1.31 18.31 -6.75
CA PRO A 208 -2.27 18.67 -7.79
C PRO A 208 -3.39 17.63 -7.97
#